data_AF-A0A2E1FXZ8-F1
#
_entry.id   AF-A0A2E1FXZ8-F1
#
_cell.length_a   1.000
_cell.length_b   1.000
_cell.length_c   1.000
_cell.angle_alpha   90.00
_cell.angle_beta   90.00
_cell.angle_gamma   90.00
#
_symmetry.space_group_name_H-M   'P 1'
#
loop_
_entity.id
_entity.type
_entity.pdbx_description
1 polymer ?
#
loop_
_entity_poly.entity_id
_entity_poly.type
_entity_poly.pdbx_seq_one_letter_code
_entity_poly.pdbx_strand_id
1 'polypeptide(L)'
;MFRQFLIPSFMLLLSSFALTSCIETAVGLGTAAVAASTTEKGFSTSVSDTVIEAKLTDKFIKNDASFVTGVESSVSNGSVLMTGKLDTQDQKILATRLAWEIKGVKEVINEIQLVGDKSIKTTAKDLAASAQLRAALIGDQEISSLNYSIDVVNGIVYLSGVAANEKERERVITHAQALRFAKKVVNYIILSTDKRD
;
A
#
# COMPACT_ATOMS: atom_id res chain seq x y z
N MET A 1 -72.98 -7.76 -31.61
CA MET A 1 -71.99 -6.68 -31.36
C MET A 1 -71.60 -6.70 -29.90
N PHE A 2 -70.72 -7.63 -29.51
CA PHE A 2 -69.81 -7.58 -28.35
C PHE A 2 -68.88 -8.79 -28.47
N ARG A 3 -67.64 -8.60 -28.02
CA ARG A 3 -66.46 -9.47 -28.17
C ARG A 3 -66.67 -10.90 -27.67
N GLN A 4 -66.08 -11.87 -28.39
CA GLN A 4 -65.15 -12.91 -27.90
C GLN A 4 -65.07 -14.10 -28.88
N PHE A 5 -63.86 -14.38 -29.41
CA PHE A 5 -63.39 -15.65 -30.01
C PHE A 5 -61.86 -15.54 -29.88
N LEU A 6 -61.14 -16.23 -28.98
CA LEU A 6 -61.06 -17.67 -28.72
C LEU A 6 -60.73 -18.42 -30.01
N ILE A 7 -59.44 -18.74 -30.20
CA ILE A 7 -58.94 -20.08 -30.58
C ILE A 7 -57.40 -20.09 -30.46
N PRO A 8 -56.82 -21.13 -29.83
CA PRO A 8 -55.39 -21.32 -29.60
C PRO A 8 -54.71 -22.24 -30.63
N SER A 9 -53.39 -22.37 -30.48
CA SER A 9 -52.61 -23.60 -30.72
C SER A 9 -52.68 -24.25 -32.11
N PHE A 10 -51.76 -23.87 -33.00
CA PHE A 10 -51.12 -24.88 -33.85
C PHE A 10 -49.67 -24.46 -34.17
N MET A 11 -48.79 -25.07 -33.40
CA MET A 11 -47.34 -25.10 -33.52
C MET A 11 -46.92 -25.63 -34.90
N LEU A 12 -46.46 -24.74 -35.80
CA LEU A 12 -45.84 -25.13 -37.07
C LEU A 12 -44.99 -23.99 -37.65
N LEU A 13 -43.64 -24.09 -37.55
CA LEU A 13 -42.65 -23.75 -38.59
C LEU A 13 -41.24 -24.04 -38.03
N LEU A 14 -40.60 -25.17 -38.34
CA LEU A 14 -39.84 -25.48 -39.56
C LEU A 14 -38.55 -24.65 -39.71
N SER A 15 -37.42 -25.19 -39.26
CA SER A 15 -36.13 -25.01 -39.95
C SER A 15 -35.15 -26.13 -39.60
N SER A 16 -34.68 -26.77 -40.66
CA SER A 16 -33.93 -28.00 -40.79
C SER A 16 -32.58 -28.03 -40.07
N PHE A 17 -32.34 -29.05 -39.25
CA PHE A 17 -31.00 -29.47 -38.83
C PHE A 17 -30.77 -30.91 -39.30
N ALA A 18 -30.28 -31.05 -40.53
CA ALA A 18 -29.68 -32.27 -41.02
C ALA A 18 -28.70 -31.93 -42.14
N LEU A 19 -27.43 -31.74 -41.79
CA LEU A 19 -26.31 -32.15 -42.64
C LEU A 19 -25.18 -32.71 -41.76
N THR A 20 -24.84 -33.94 -42.13
CA THR A 20 -23.81 -34.84 -41.64
C THR A 20 -22.41 -34.39 -42.09
N SER A 21 -21.37 -35.04 -41.52
CA SER A 21 -19.94 -35.11 -41.90
C SER A 21 -19.03 -34.06 -41.23
N CYS A 22 -17.85 -34.36 -40.66
CA CYS A 22 -16.99 -35.54 -40.72
C CYS A 22 -16.53 -36.00 -39.33
N ILE A 23 -16.60 -37.31 -39.08
CA ILE A 23 -15.65 -37.98 -38.19
C ILE A 23 -14.47 -38.36 -39.09
N GLU A 24 -13.38 -37.62 -38.96
CA GLU A 24 -12.05 -38.14 -39.30
C GLU A 24 -11.22 -38.10 -38.03
N THR A 25 -11.17 -39.27 -37.39
CA THR A 25 -10.19 -39.63 -36.39
C THR A 25 -8.81 -39.56 -37.01
N ALA A 26 -8.14 -38.44 -36.87
CA ALA A 26 -6.68 -38.36 -36.94
C ALA A 26 -6.15 -38.19 -35.52
N VAL A 27 -5.89 -39.32 -34.87
CA VAL A 27 -4.95 -39.40 -33.74
C VAL A 27 -3.57 -39.07 -34.33
N GLY A 28 -3.32 -37.78 -34.49
CA GLY A 28 -2.05 -37.19 -34.87
C GLY A 28 -1.43 -36.58 -33.62
N LEU A 29 -0.40 -37.25 -33.12
CA LEU A 29 0.48 -36.78 -32.05
C LEU A 29 0.97 -35.35 -32.36
N GLY A 30 0.64 -34.39 -31.50
CA GLY A 30 1.36 -33.11 -31.41
C GLY A 30 0.71 -31.88 -32.06
N THR A 31 -0.36 -31.34 -31.47
CA THR A 31 -0.71 -29.89 -31.59
C THR A 31 -1.21 -29.27 -30.28
N ALA A 32 -1.04 -29.93 -29.13
CA ALA A 32 -1.34 -29.35 -27.81
C ALA A 32 -0.26 -28.34 -27.35
N ALA A 33 0.36 -27.62 -28.27
CA ALA A 33 1.53 -26.80 -28.00
C ALA A 33 1.48 -25.41 -28.66
N VAL A 34 0.31 -24.79 -28.84
CA VAL A 34 0.29 -23.34 -29.18
C VAL A 34 -0.95 -22.64 -28.63
N ALA A 35 -1.12 -22.64 -27.31
CA ALA A 35 -1.78 -21.55 -26.58
C ALA A 35 -1.54 -21.65 -25.08
N ALA A 36 -0.34 -22.08 -24.65
CA ALA A 36 0.19 -21.50 -23.43
C ALA A 36 0.59 -20.08 -23.84
N SER A 37 -0.39 -19.17 -23.89
CA SER A 37 -0.15 -17.75 -23.88
C SER A 37 0.59 -17.47 -22.58
N THR A 38 1.91 -17.60 -22.63
CA THR A 38 2.82 -16.90 -21.74
C THR A 38 2.41 -15.45 -21.88
N THR A 39 1.51 -15.03 -20.97
CA THR A 39 1.29 -13.63 -20.70
C THR A 39 2.60 -13.19 -20.10
N GLU A 40 3.55 -12.86 -20.97
CA GLU A 40 4.69 -12.06 -20.60
C GLU A 40 4.09 -10.71 -20.22
N LYS A 41 3.71 -10.57 -18.95
CA LYS A 41 3.65 -9.27 -18.29
C LYS A 41 5.09 -8.80 -18.13
N GLY A 42 5.72 -8.51 -19.25
CA GLY A 42 6.80 -7.56 -19.31
C GLY A 42 6.21 -6.17 -19.11
N PHE A 43 6.93 -5.39 -18.31
CA PHE A 43 6.87 -3.93 -18.21
C PHE A 43 6.05 -3.34 -17.04
N SER A 44 6.80 -2.93 -16.01
CA SER A 44 6.43 -2.38 -14.69
C SER A 44 5.94 -3.40 -13.66
N THR A 45 6.87 -3.97 -12.90
CA THR A 45 6.57 -4.88 -11.78
C THR A 45 6.08 -4.10 -10.57
N SER A 46 4.90 -3.50 -10.66
CA SER A 46 4.20 -3.03 -9.47
C SER A 46 3.95 -4.23 -8.56
N VAL A 47 4.45 -4.18 -7.33
CA VAL A 47 4.12 -5.18 -6.31
C VAL A 47 2.61 -5.09 -6.07
N SER A 48 1.90 -6.21 -6.08
CA SER A 48 0.46 -6.20 -5.81
C SER A 48 0.20 -5.83 -4.36
N ASP A 49 -0.91 -5.13 -4.13
CA ASP A 49 -1.31 -4.71 -2.77
C ASP A 49 -1.43 -5.91 -1.82
N THR A 50 -1.91 -7.06 -2.32
CA THR A 50 -1.96 -8.33 -1.56
C THR A 50 -0.59 -8.79 -1.08
N VAL A 51 0.47 -8.61 -1.88
CA VAL A 51 1.84 -8.98 -1.49
C VAL A 51 2.37 -8.00 -0.45
N ILE A 52 2.07 -6.69 -0.60
CA ILE A 52 2.43 -5.68 0.40
C ILE A 52 1.75 -6.00 1.74
N GLU A 53 0.46 -6.28 1.72
CA GLU A 53 -0.34 -6.62 2.90
C GLU A 53 0.17 -7.90 3.59
N ALA A 54 0.48 -8.94 2.82
CA ALA A 54 1.04 -10.18 3.35
C ALA A 54 2.42 -9.96 4.01
N LYS A 55 3.28 -9.16 3.38
CA LYS A 55 4.59 -8.78 3.94
C LYS A 55 4.46 -7.91 5.20
N LEU A 56 3.49 -7.01 5.22
CA LEU A 56 3.22 -6.16 6.38
C LEU A 56 2.79 -7.00 7.58
N THR A 57 1.83 -7.91 7.35
CA THR A 57 1.37 -8.88 8.34
C THR A 57 2.52 -9.74 8.86
N ASP A 58 3.37 -10.26 7.97
CA ASP A 58 4.56 -11.04 8.36
C ASP A 58 5.54 -10.22 9.22
N LYS A 59 5.84 -8.97 8.84
CA LYS A 59 6.69 -8.08 9.64
C LYS A 59 6.08 -7.80 11.01
N PHE A 60 4.77 -7.56 11.09
CA PHE A 60 4.09 -7.29 12.35
C PHE A 60 4.17 -8.49 13.29
N ILE A 61 3.83 -9.68 12.81
CA ILE A 61 3.92 -10.93 13.59
C ILE A 61 5.33 -11.18 14.13
N LYS A 62 6.37 -10.92 13.31
CA LYS A 62 7.77 -11.18 13.69
C LYS A 62 8.35 -10.18 14.69
N ASN A 63 7.81 -8.97 14.78
CA ASN A 63 8.40 -7.90 15.58
C ASN A 63 7.69 -7.69 16.93
N ASP A 64 6.35 -7.66 16.94
CA ASP A 64 5.59 -7.43 18.17
C ASP A 64 4.17 -8.00 18.04
N ALA A 65 3.78 -8.87 18.98
CA ALA A 65 2.46 -9.49 19.00
C ALA A 65 1.33 -8.47 19.16
N SER A 66 1.58 -7.31 19.78
CA SER A 66 0.60 -6.24 19.94
C SER A 66 0.14 -5.64 18.61
N PHE A 67 0.97 -5.72 17.55
CA PHE A 67 0.57 -5.26 16.22
C PHE A 67 -0.54 -6.13 15.63
N VAL A 68 -0.53 -7.44 15.90
CA VAL A 68 -1.54 -8.37 15.38
C VAL A 68 -2.92 -8.11 15.97
N THR A 69 -2.98 -7.69 17.23
CA THR A 69 -4.25 -7.46 17.94
C THR A 69 -4.67 -5.99 17.95
N GLY A 70 -3.72 -5.06 17.81
CA GLY A 70 -3.93 -3.63 18.03
C GLY A 70 -3.92 -2.79 16.75
N VAL A 71 -3.45 -3.32 15.62
CA VAL A 71 -3.33 -2.58 14.36
C VAL A 71 -4.12 -3.27 13.27
N GLU A 72 -4.95 -2.50 12.59
CA GLU A 72 -5.62 -2.90 11.35
C GLU A 72 -4.97 -2.15 10.20
N SER A 73 -4.59 -2.88 9.14
CA SER A 73 -3.94 -2.32 7.96
C SER A 73 -4.71 -2.62 6.68
N SER A 74 -4.74 -1.67 5.76
CA SER A 74 -5.25 -1.89 4.40
C SER A 74 -4.28 -1.29 3.38
N VAL A 75 -4.22 -1.90 2.19
CA VAL A 75 -3.31 -1.46 1.12
C VAL A 75 -4.10 -1.18 -0.15
N SER A 76 -3.85 -0.02 -0.76
CA SER A 76 -4.43 0.36 -2.04
C SER A 76 -3.41 1.09 -2.91
N ASN A 77 -3.06 0.51 -4.06
CA ASN A 77 -2.08 1.04 -5.02
C ASN A 77 -0.71 1.37 -4.38
N GLY A 78 -0.29 0.58 -3.39
CA GLY A 78 0.91 0.80 -2.58
C GLY A 78 0.79 1.90 -1.51
N SER A 79 -0.38 2.49 -1.28
CA SER A 79 -0.67 3.31 -0.10
C SER A 79 -1.14 2.41 1.04
N VAL A 80 -0.45 2.47 2.17
CA VAL A 80 -0.74 1.67 3.37
C VAL A 80 -1.47 2.56 4.38
N LEU A 81 -2.71 2.24 4.69
CA LEU A 81 -3.44 2.85 5.79
C LEU A 81 -3.37 1.94 7.01
N MET A 82 -2.88 2.46 8.13
CA MET A 82 -2.86 1.78 9.42
C MET A 82 -3.73 2.51 10.43
N THR A 83 -4.60 1.77 11.11
CA THR A 83 -5.49 2.28 12.16
C THR A 83 -5.44 1.37 13.39
N GLY A 84 -6.10 1.78 14.47
CA GLY A 84 -6.22 0.97 15.69
C GLY A 84 -5.65 1.66 16.91
N LYS A 85 -5.17 0.88 17.86
CA LYS A 85 -4.73 1.35 19.17
C LYS A 85 -3.46 0.64 19.63
N LEU A 86 -2.47 1.41 20.05
CA LEU A 86 -1.22 0.92 20.63
C LEU A 86 -0.95 1.60 21.98
N ASP A 87 -0.15 0.96 22.82
CA ASP A 87 0.12 1.46 24.17
C ASP A 87 1.20 2.55 24.17
N THR A 88 2.17 2.44 23.25
CA THR A 88 3.35 3.30 23.26
C THR A 88 3.61 3.99 21.92
N GLN A 89 4.22 5.17 22.00
CA GLN A 89 4.64 5.91 20.81
C GLN A 89 5.76 5.17 20.05
N ASP A 90 6.62 4.43 20.75
CA ASP A 90 7.69 3.67 20.11
C ASP A 90 7.13 2.55 19.23
N GLN A 91 6.06 1.87 19.66
CA GLN A 91 5.33 0.92 18.82
C GLN A 91 4.72 1.59 17.59
N LYS A 92 4.13 2.78 17.74
CA LYS A 92 3.58 3.54 16.59
C LYS A 92 4.67 3.89 15.57
N ILE A 93 5.85 4.34 16.03
CA ILE A 93 7.02 4.63 15.18
C ILE A 93 7.51 3.35 14.50
N LEU A 94 7.61 2.25 15.24
CA LEU A 94 8.06 0.97 14.71
C LEU A 94 7.11 0.45 13.63
N ALA A 95 5.80 0.54 13.84
CA ALA A 95 4.80 0.14 12.84
C ALA A 95 4.96 0.95 11.53
N THR A 96 5.10 2.28 11.63
CA THR A 96 5.40 3.13 10.47
C THR A 96 6.67 2.70 9.75
N ARG A 97 7.75 2.44 10.50
CA ARG A 97 9.04 2.03 9.93
C ARG A 97 8.92 0.71 9.19
N LEU A 98 8.28 -0.29 9.82
CA LEU A 98 8.09 -1.61 9.23
C LEU A 98 7.26 -1.55 7.94
N ALA A 99 6.27 -0.67 7.86
CA ALA A 99 5.51 -0.45 6.64
C ALA A 99 6.38 0.12 5.51
N TRP A 100 7.21 1.14 5.80
CA TRP A 100 8.11 1.73 4.80
C TRP A 100 9.21 0.77 4.31
N GLU A 101 9.61 -0.22 5.11
CA GLU A 101 10.59 -1.22 4.69
C GLU A 101 10.05 -2.16 3.59
N ILE A 102 8.76 -2.17 3.31
CA ILE A 102 8.15 -3.07 2.33
C ILE A 102 8.26 -2.50 0.93
N LYS A 103 8.90 -3.26 0.05
CA LYS A 103 8.98 -2.92 -1.38
C LYS A 103 7.59 -2.75 -1.99
N GLY A 104 7.41 -1.63 -2.70
CA GLY A 104 6.16 -1.28 -3.37
C GLY A 104 5.29 -0.30 -2.58
N VAL A 105 5.61 -0.04 -1.31
CA VAL A 105 4.98 1.02 -0.52
C VAL A 105 5.41 2.38 -1.05
N LYS A 106 4.41 3.22 -1.35
CA LYS A 106 4.58 4.58 -1.86
C LYS A 106 4.20 5.62 -0.82
N GLU A 107 3.27 5.27 0.06
CA GLU A 107 2.73 6.14 1.09
C GLU A 107 2.34 5.31 2.30
N VAL A 108 2.53 5.87 3.49
CA VAL A 108 2.08 5.28 4.75
C VAL A 108 1.27 6.33 5.51
N ILE A 109 -0.01 6.03 5.69
CA ILE A 109 -0.97 6.84 6.44
C ILE A 109 -1.17 6.17 7.80
N ASN A 110 -0.66 6.77 8.87
CA ASN A 110 -0.72 6.19 10.21
C ASN A 110 -1.72 6.95 11.11
N GLU A 111 -2.91 6.37 11.25
CA GLU A 111 -4.02 6.84 12.10
C GLU A 111 -4.14 6.02 13.41
N ILE A 112 -3.06 5.33 13.83
CA ILE A 112 -3.04 4.58 15.07
C ILE A 112 -3.14 5.55 16.27
N GLN A 113 -4.06 5.26 17.18
CA GLN A 113 -4.26 6.01 18.41
C GLN A 113 -3.44 5.42 19.56
N LEU A 114 -3.04 6.26 20.51
CA LEU A 114 -2.40 5.77 21.73
C LEU A 114 -3.42 5.62 22.85
N VAL A 115 -3.35 4.52 23.58
CA VAL A 115 -4.27 4.22 24.70
C VAL A 115 -3.88 4.98 25.98
N GLY A 116 -2.65 5.45 26.09
CA GLY A 116 -2.11 6.14 27.28
C GLY A 116 -2.13 7.67 27.23
N ASP A 117 -2.23 8.28 28.41
CA ASP A 117 -2.18 9.73 28.60
C ASP A 117 -0.76 10.29 28.41
N LYS A 118 -0.61 11.23 27.47
CA LYS A 118 0.62 12.03 27.33
C LYS A 118 0.50 13.35 28.07
N SER A 119 1.59 13.76 28.72
CA SER A 119 1.77 15.11 29.27
C SER A 119 1.52 16.18 28.21
N ILE A 120 0.49 17.02 28.41
CA ILE A 120 -0.02 17.97 27.41
C ILE A 120 1.05 18.97 26.91
N LYS A 121 2.03 19.34 27.76
CA LYS A 121 3.03 20.38 27.41
C LYS A 121 4.10 19.91 26.44
N THR A 122 4.57 18.66 26.52
CA THR A 122 5.56 18.12 25.57
C THR A 122 4.91 17.85 24.21
N THR A 123 3.66 17.38 24.23
CA THR A 123 2.85 17.15 23.03
C THR A 123 2.71 18.40 22.15
N ALA A 124 2.50 19.59 22.74
CA ALA A 124 2.35 20.81 21.96
C ALA A 124 3.63 21.21 21.20
N LYS A 125 4.81 21.03 21.81
CA LYS A 125 6.10 21.32 21.17
C LYS A 125 6.41 20.33 20.06
N ASP A 126 6.18 19.05 20.31
CA ASP A 126 6.41 17.99 19.34
C ASP A 126 5.46 18.13 18.13
N LEU A 127 4.19 18.47 18.38
CA LEU A 127 3.21 18.76 17.33
C LEU A 127 3.63 19.96 16.48
N ALA A 128 4.07 21.05 17.12
CA ALA A 128 4.55 22.24 16.41
C ALA A 128 5.80 21.94 15.57
N ALA A 129 6.75 21.15 16.09
CA ALA A 129 7.93 20.72 15.36
C ALA A 129 7.57 19.83 14.15
N SER A 130 6.64 18.89 14.32
CA SER A 130 6.14 18.05 13.23
C SER A 130 5.45 18.89 12.14
N ALA A 131 4.57 19.81 12.52
CA ALA A 131 3.91 20.71 11.57
C ALA A 131 4.89 21.62 10.83
N GLN A 132 5.89 22.18 11.54
CA GLN A 132 6.95 22.99 10.94
C GLN A 132 7.75 22.18 9.92
N LEU A 133 8.15 20.95 10.25
CA LEU A 133 8.89 20.09 9.33
C LEU A 133 8.04 19.71 8.12
N ARG A 134 6.77 19.33 8.34
CA ARG A 134 5.83 19.03 7.27
C ARG A 134 5.72 20.18 6.28
N ALA A 135 5.58 21.41 6.78
CA ALA A 135 5.53 22.62 5.96
C ALA A 135 6.85 22.85 5.20
N ALA A 136 8.00 22.63 5.83
CA ALA A 136 9.31 22.76 5.19
C ALA A 136 9.47 21.75 4.04
N LEU A 137 9.09 20.48 4.24
CA LEU A 137 9.16 19.47 3.18
C LEU A 137 8.19 19.75 2.04
N ILE A 138 7.00 20.29 2.32
CA ILE A 138 6.04 20.69 1.28
C ILE A 138 6.55 21.89 0.47
N GLY A 139 7.25 22.82 1.13
CA GLY A 139 7.80 24.02 0.50
C GLY A 139 9.04 23.78 -0.36
N ASP A 140 9.72 22.64 -0.19
CA ASP A 140 10.90 22.26 -0.96
C ASP A 140 10.49 21.46 -2.21
N GLN A 141 10.60 22.09 -3.38
CA GLN A 141 10.20 21.50 -4.67
C GLN A 141 11.03 20.29 -5.08
N GLU A 142 12.21 20.10 -4.48
CA GLU A 142 13.07 18.96 -4.76
C GLU A 142 12.82 17.77 -3.82
N ILE A 143 11.77 17.84 -2.98
CA ILE A 143 11.36 16.79 -2.05
C ILE A 143 9.95 16.32 -2.38
N SER A 144 9.78 15.01 -2.54
CA SER A 144 8.45 14.39 -2.64
C SER A 144 7.86 14.20 -1.25
N SER A 145 7.26 15.24 -0.66
CA SER A 145 6.84 15.27 0.75
C SER A 145 5.90 14.12 1.18
N LEU A 146 5.17 13.52 0.24
CA LEU A 146 4.29 12.36 0.51
C LEU A 146 5.06 11.06 0.75
N ASN A 147 6.30 10.97 0.30
CA ASN A 147 7.13 9.76 0.44
C ASN A 147 7.78 9.65 1.83
N TYR A 148 7.37 10.49 2.79
CA TYR A 148 7.97 10.55 4.12
C TYR A 148 6.91 10.64 5.21
N SER A 149 7.12 9.85 6.26
CA SER A 149 6.43 9.99 7.54
C SER A 149 7.35 10.68 8.55
N ILE A 150 6.78 11.62 9.30
CA ILE A 150 7.45 12.40 10.34
C ILE A 150 6.81 12.08 11.68
N ASP A 151 7.60 11.54 12.60
CA ASP A 151 7.20 11.36 14.00
C ASP A 151 8.10 12.17 14.91
N VAL A 152 7.53 12.93 15.85
CA VAL A 152 8.30 13.72 16.84
C VAL A 152 7.88 13.32 18.25
N VAL A 153 8.85 12.95 19.07
CA VAL A 153 8.62 12.46 20.43
C VAL A 153 9.67 13.02 21.37
N ASN A 154 9.25 13.83 22.33
CA ASN A 154 10.12 14.43 23.34
C ASN A 154 11.32 15.20 22.74
N GLY A 155 11.11 15.82 21.57
CA GLY A 155 12.14 16.51 20.78
C GLY A 155 13.05 15.61 19.94
N ILE A 156 12.78 14.30 19.84
CA ILE A 156 13.47 13.40 18.90
C ILE A 156 12.61 13.28 17.64
N VAL A 157 13.20 13.55 16.48
CA VAL A 157 12.55 13.45 15.17
C VAL A 157 12.93 12.12 14.53
N TYR A 158 11.93 11.34 14.14
CA TYR A 158 12.09 10.09 13.40
C TYR A 158 11.60 10.30 11.98
N LEU A 159 12.48 10.03 11.01
CA LEU A 159 12.20 10.15 9.59
C LEU A 159 12.14 8.76 8.99
N SER A 160 11.01 8.38 8.41
CA SER A 160 10.85 7.15 7.63
C SER A 160 10.29 7.50 6.26
N GLY A 161 10.63 6.75 5.23
CA GLY A 161 10.21 7.08 3.87
C GLY A 161 11.14 6.57 2.78
N VAL A 162 10.81 6.89 1.54
CA VAL A 162 11.58 6.55 0.35
C VAL A 162 12.06 7.80 -0.36
N ALA A 163 13.38 8.00 -0.42
CA ALA A 163 14.00 9.05 -1.20
C ALA A 163 14.36 8.56 -2.60
N ALA A 164 14.20 9.43 -3.61
CA ALA A 164 14.59 9.09 -4.98
C ALA A 164 16.11 9.00 -5.15
N ASN A 165 16.88 9.75 -4.34
CA ASN A 165 18.34 9.78 -4.36
C ASN A 165 18.90 10.33 -3.04
N GLU A 166 20.24 10.26 -2.89
CA GLU A 166 20.92 10.73 -1.68
C GLU A 166 20.70 12.22 -1.40
N LYS A 167 20.66 13.06 -2.44
CA LYS A 167 20.46 14.50 -2.28
C LYS A 167 19.10 14.82 -1.67
N GLU A 168 18.04 14.14 -2.13
CA GLU A 168 16.71 14.31 -1.56
C GLU A 168 16.68 13.90 -0.09
N ARG A 169 17.29 12.75 0.25
CA ARG A 169 17.41 12.31 1.64
C ARG A 169 18.14 13.34 2.50
N GLU A 170 19.29 13.84 2.05
CA GLU A 170 20.09 14.85 2.76
C GLU A 170 19.29 16.14 2.98
N ARG A 171 18.50 16.58 1.99
CA ARG A 171 17.61 17.74 2.15
C ARG A 171 16.58 17.51 3.25
N VAL A 172 15.90 16.36 3.27
CA VAL A 172 14.93 16.01 4.32
C VAL A 172 15.58 16.02 5.71
N ILE A 173 16.77 15.43 5.85
CA ILE A 173 17.53 15.43 7.11
C ILE A 173 17.90 16.86 7.52
N THR A 174 18.34 17.69 6.57
CA THR A 174 18.71 19.08 6.83
C THR A 174 17.54 19.89 7.35
N HIS A 175 16.36 19.77 6.74
CA HIS A 175 15.13 20.40 7.24
C HIS A 175 14.80 19.95 8.65
N ALA A 176 14.95 18.66 8.96
CA ALA A 176 14.71 18.14 10.31
C ALA A 176 15.71 18.66 11.35
N GLN A 177 16.98 18.83 10.97
CA GLN A 177 18.03 19.37 11.85
C GLN A 177 17.85 20.88 12.12
N ALA A 178 17.24 21.62 11.18
CA ALA A 178 16.97 23.05 11.33
C ALA A 178 15.80 23.38 12.29
N LEU A 179 15.05 22.38 12.76
CA LEU A 179 13.94 22.59 13.68
C LEU A 179 14.42 23.09 15.04
N ARG A 180 13.79 24.17 15.53
CA ARG A 180 14.18 24.88 16.76
C ARG A 180 14.15 24.00 18.03
N PHE A 181 13.34 22.95 18.04
CA PHE A 181 13.13 22.07 19.19
C PHE A 181 13.60 20.63 18.96
N ALA A 182 14.25 20.34 17.82
CA ALA A 182 14.84 19.04 17.57
C ALA A 182 16.13 18.89 18.39
N LYS A 183 16.13 17.93 19.30
CA LYS A 183 17.32 17.53 20.07
C LYS A 183 18.15 16.50 19.31
N LYS A 184 17.47 15.63 18.55
CA LYS A 184 18.07 14.52 17.83
C LYS A 184 17.23 14.18 16.61
N VAL A 185 17.88 13.80 15.52
CA VAL A 185 17.25 13.26 14.31
C VAL A 185 17.68 11.81 14.16
N VAL A 186 16.71 10.92 13.97
CA VAL A 186 16.90 9.50 13.70
C VAL A 186 16.39 9.24 12.28
N ASN A 187 17.29 8.74 11.42
CA ASN A 187 17.03 8.55 10.01
C ASN A 187 16.79 7.06 9.68
N TYR A 188 15.62 6.75 9.14
CA TYR A 188 15.25 5.46 8.58
C TYR A 188 14.88 5.56 7.08
N ILE A 189 15.22 6.65 6.40
CA ILE A 189 14.90 6.87 4.98
C ILE A 189 15.68 5.89 4.10
N ILE A 190 14.96 5.12 3.29
CA ILE A 190 15.53 4.22 2.30
C ILE A 190 15.65 4.91 0.94
N LEU A 191 16.59 4.47 0.09
CA LEU A 191 16.63 4.91 -1.31
C LEU A 191 15.69 4.05 -2.13
N SER A 192 15.08 4.64 -3.15
CA SER A 192 14.27 3.91 -4.14
C SER A 192 15.06 2.82 -4.89
N THR A 193 16.39 2.97 -4.96
CA THR A 193 17.31 2.00 -5.57
C THR A 193 17.72 0.87 -4.63
N ASP A 194 17.28 0.89 -3.36
CA ASP A 194 17.59 -0.15 -2.40
C ASP A 194 16.97 -1.49 -2.84
N LYS A 195 17.78 -2.55 -2.80
CA LYS A 195 17.43 -3.88 -3.33
C LYS A 195 17.00 -4.87 -2.25
N ARG A 196 16.79 -4.44 -1.01
CA ARG A 196 16.38 -5.31 0.09
C ARG A 196 14.91 -5.75 -0.05
N ASP A 197 14.64 -7.00 0.34
CA ASP A 197 13.36 -7.72 0.14
C ASP A 197 12.31 -7.49 1.23
#